data_AF-A0A524CIP5-F1
#
_entry.id   AF-A0A524CIP5-F1
#
_cell.length_a   1.000
_cell.length_b   1.000
_cell.length_c   1.000
_cell.angle_alpha   90.00
_cell.angle_beta   90.00
_cell.angle_gamma   90.00
#
_symmetry.space_group_name_H-M   'P 1'
#
loop_
_entity.id
_entity.type
_entity.pdbx_description
1 polymer ?
#
loop_
_entity_poly.entity_id
_entity_poly.type
_entity_poly.pdbx_seq_one_letter_code
_entity_poly.pdbx_strand_id
1 'polypeptide(L)'
;NIHASSGTESAILETLKSDKLTKLKSKVKIVQEVAKIEEIFKLFSTNPDLIAIGFDEIRKAAELGAIKELFCADTLIRGVSTDKKLRIENLLNLAEESRASINILSSEHITGQQIIDLGELVAILRYKI
;
A
#
# COMPACT_ATOMS: atom_id res chain seq x y z
N ASN A 1 -40.89 26.21 -19.16
CA ASN A 1 -40.69 26.09 -17.70
C ASN A 1 -40.42 24.64 -17.34
N ILE A 2 -39.16 24.23 -17.35
CA ILE A 2 -38.75 22.93 -16.81
C ILE A 2 -38.06 23.16 -15.47
N HIS A 3 -38.72 22.71 -14.40
CA HIS A 3 -38.20 22.76 -13.04
C HIS A 3 -37.14 21.68 -12.86
N ALA A 4 -35.88 22.08 -12.66
CA ALA A 4 -34.75 21.20 -12.33
C ALA A 4 -34.44 21.22 -10.81
N SER A 5 -35.45 21.08 -9.95
CA SER A 5 -35.26 21.10 -8.49
C SER A 5 -34.92 19.71 -7.91
N SER A 6 -35.58 18.64 -8.40
CA SER A 6 -35.38 17.30 -7.84
C SER A 6 -34.05 16.66 -8.22
N GLY A 7 -33.58 16.89 -9.45
CA GLY A 7 -32.27 16.40 -9.91
C GLY A 7 -31.10 17.06 -9.18
N THR A 8 -31.20 18.36 -8.89
CA THR A 8 -30.14 19.12 -8.23
C THR A 8 -30.02 18.76 -6.74
N GLU A 9 -31.15 18.72 -6.02
CA GLU A 9 -31.15 18.34 -4.59
C GLU A 9 -30.76 16.88 -4.40
N SER A 10 -31.26 15.97 -5.25
CA SER A 10 -30.90 14.55 -5.20
C SER A 10 -29.43 14.32 -5.55
N ALA A 11 -28.88 15.03 -6.55
CA ALA A 11 -27.47 14.92 -6.93
C ALA A 11 -26.53 15.44 -5.82
N ILE A 12 -26.90 16.54 -5.14
CA ILE A 12 -26.13 17.04 -3.98
C ILE A 12 -26.15 16.00 -2.87
N LEU A 13 -27.31 15.42 -2.54
CA LEU A 13 -27.44 14.41 -1.50
C LEU A 13 -26.65 13.13 -1.83
N GLU A 14 -26.67 12.70 -3.09
CA GLU A 14 -25.90 11.54 -3.58
C GLU A 14 -24.39 11.79 -3.49
N THR A 15 -23.93 12.99 -3.86
CA THR A 15 -22.52 13.39 -3.74
C THR A 15 -22.08 13.39 -2.28
N LEU A 16 -22.87 13.99 -1.38
CA LEU A 16 -22.58 14.00 0.06
C LEU A 16 -22.55 12.58 0.65
N LYS A 17 -23.43 11.68 0.20
CA LYS A 17 -23.40 10.26 0.59
C LYS A 17 -22.14 9.58 0.08
N SER A 18 -21.76 9.82 -1.16
CA SER A 18 -20.55 9.26 -1.79
C SER A 18 -19.28 9.73 -1.08
N ASP A 19 -19.21 10.99 -0.68
CA ASP A 19 -18.12 11.55 0.12
C ASP A 19 -18.02 10.89 1.49
N LYS A 20 -19.16 10.72 2.18
CA LYS A 20 -19.22 10.06 3.49
C LYS A 20 -18.76 8.60 3.38
N LEU A 21 -19.20 7.88 2.33
CA LEU A 21 -18.78 6.50 2.06
C LEU A 21 -17.28 6.41 1.76
N THR A 22 -16.75 7.33 0.97
CA THR A 22 -15.31 7.40 0.65
C THR A 22 -14.48 7.65 1.90
N LYS A 23 -14.88 8.61 2.73
CA LYS A 23 -14.25 8.88 4.04
C LYS A 23 -14.30 7.67 4.97
N LEU A 24 -15.42 6.95 5.00
CA LEU A 24 -15.55 5.73 5.81
C LEU A 24 -14.60 4.63 5.32
N LYS A 25 -14.55 4.38 4.00
CA LYS A 25 -13.61 3.41 3.40
C LYS A 25 -12.17 3.75 3.72
N SER A 26 -11.78 5.02 3.61
CA SER A 26 -10.44 5.50 3.98
C SER A 26 -10.11 5.18 5.44
N LYS A 27 -11.02 5.47 6.39
CA LYS A 27 -10.82 5.13 7.81
C LYS A 27 -10.64 3.62 8.04
N VAL A 28 -11.47 2.80 7.38
CA VAL A 28 -11.35 1.34 7.47
C VAL A 28 -10.00 0.87 6.91
N LYS A 29 -9.56 1.42 5.78
CA LYS A 29 -8.25 1.13 5.20
C LYS A 29 -7.12 1.44 6.18
N ILE A 30 -7.13 2.64 6.79
CA ILE A 30 -6.10 3.04 7.76
C ILE A 30 -6.05 2.07 8.95
N VAL A 31 -7.20 1.64 9.47
CA VAL A 31 -7.25 0.66 10.57
C VAL A 31 -6.64 -0.68 10.14
N GLN A 32 -6.92 -1.14 8.91
CA GLN A 32 -6.31 -2.36 8.37
C GLN A 32 -4.80 -2.22 8.16
N GLU A 33 -4.34 -1.05 7.68
CA GLU A 33 -2.92 -0.76 7.51
C GLU A 33 -2.18 -0.78 8.86
N VAL A 34 -2.74 -0.18 9.92
CA VAL A 34 -2.16 -0.19 11.28
C VAL A 34 -1.94 -1.61 11.77
N ALA A 35 -2.95 -2.49 11.64
CA ALA A 35 -2.82 -3.88 12.07
C ALA A 35 -1.72 -4.64 11.31
N LYS A 36 -1.54 -4.36 10.01
CA LYS A 36 -0.47 -4.97 9.21
C LYS A 36 0.91 -4.45 9.62
N ILE A 37 1.04 -3.16 9.94
CA ILE A 37 2.30 -2.60 10.45
C ILE A 37 2.68 -3.24 11.79
N GLU A 38 1.71 -3.44 12.69
CA GLU A 38 1.95 -4.16 13.95
C GLU A 38 2.42 -5.60 13.71
N GLU A 39 1.86 -6.29 12.72
CA GLU A 39 2.32 -7.63 12.30
C GLU A 39 3.77 -7.61 11.80
N ILE A 40 4.14 -6.62 10.98
CA ILE A 40 5.52 -6.42 10.50
C ILE A 40 6.47 -6.27 11.70
N PHE A 41 6.18 -5.37 12.64
CA PHE A 41 7.07 -5.15 13.80
C PHE A 41 7.17 -6.38 14.70
N LYS A 42 6.06 -7.10 14.88
CA LYS A 42 6.04 -8.36 15.65
C LYS A 42 6.90 -9.43 14.97
N LEU A 43 6.77 -9.61 13.65
CA LEU A 43 7.58 -10.55 12.89
C LEU A 43 9.04 -10.14 12.89
N PHE A 44 9.35 -8.87 12.69
CA PHE A 44 10.72 -8.37 12.74
C PHE A 44 11.40 -8.67 14.08
N SER A 45 10.66 -8.58 15.18
CA SER A 45 11.17 -8.87 16.53
C SER A 45 11.32 -10.37 16.84
N THR A 46 10.47 -11.22 16.25
CA THR A 46 10.38 -12.65 16.62
C THR A 46 10.97 -13.60 15.58
N ASN A 47 10.88 -13.25 14.30
CA ASN A 47 11.28 -14.01 13.13
C ASN A 47 11.80 -13.06 12.03
N PRO A 48 12.91 -12.33 12.26
CA PRO A 48 13.41 -11.32 11.34
C PRO A 48 13.66 -11.85 9.92
N ASP A 49 14.06 -13.11 9.77
CA ASP A 49 14.29 -13.77 8.46
C ASP A 49 13.03 -13.88 7.58
N LEU A 50 11.84 -13.58 8.11
CA LEU A 50 10.58 -13.51 7.35
C LEU A 50 10.23 -12.09 6.89
N ILE A 51 11.11 -11.12 7.14
CA ILE A 51 10.97 -9.73 6.72
C ILE A 51 12.10 -9.38 5.77
N ALA A 52 11.78 -8.75 4.65
CA ALA A 52 12.75 -8.16 3.73
C ALA A 52 12.52 -6.65 3.66
N ILE A 53 13.59 -5.87 3.67
CA ILE A 53 13.54 -4.40 3.74
C ILE A 53 14.40 -3.78 2.64
N GLY A 54 13.86 -2.75 2.01
CA GLY A 54 14.54 -2.00 0.96
C GLY A 54 14.59 -2.73 -0.38
N PHE A 55 15.08 -2.01 -1.40
CA PHE A 55 14.94 -2.45 -2.78
C PHE A 55 15.67 -3.77 -3.08
N ASP A 56 16.90 -3.94 -2.61
CA ASP A 56 17.73 -5.08 -3.02
C ASP A 56 17.24 -6.41 -2.41
N GLU A 57 16.88 -6.42 -1.13
CA GLU A 57 16.33 -7.62 -0.47
C GLU A 57 14.97 -7.98 -1.06
N ILE A 58 14.09 -7.00 -1.26
CA ILE A 58 12.76 -7.25 -1.83
C ILE A 58 12.87 -7.70 -3.28
N ARG A 59 13.80 -7.16 -4.07
CA ARG A 59 14.05 -7.66 -5.43
C ARG A 59 14.43 -9.13 -5.42
N LYS A 60 15.39 -9.54 -4.58
CA LYS A 60 15.77 -10.96 -4.42
C LYS A 60 14.56 -11.80 -4.00
N ALA A 61 13.78 -11.33 -3.04
CA ALA A 61 12.57 -12.02 -2.57
C ALA A 61 11.51 -12.17 -3.68
N ALA A 62 11.31 -11.13 -4.50
CA ALA A 62 10.38 -11.13 -5.62
C ALA A 62 10.82 -12.12 -6.71
N GLU A 63 12.10 -12.13 -7.07
CA GLU A 63 12.70 -13.07 -8.04
C GLU A 63 12.51 -14.54 -7.60
N LEU A 64 12.50 -14.81 -6.29
CA LEU A 64 12.26 -16.13 -5.71
C LEU A 64 10.76 -16.46 -5.51
N GLY A 65 9.85 -15.51 -5.78
CA GLY A 65 8.42 -15.65 -5.45
C GLY A 65 8.16 -15.81 -3.94
N ALA A 66 9.09 -15.35 -3.11
CA ALA A 66 9.03 -15.51 -1.66
C ALA A 66 8.09 -14.49 -1.00
N ILE A 67 7.67 -13.44 -1.70
CA ILE A 67 6.83 -12.38 -1.13
C ILE A 67 5.40 -12.88 -0.90
N LYS A 68 4.91 -12.75 0.33
CA LYS A 68 3.50 -12.94 0.70
C LYS A 68 2.74 -11.62 0.58
N GLU A 69 3.28 -10.57 1.21
CA GLU A 69 2.70 -9.23 1.23
C GLU A 69 3.81 -8.19 1.06
N LEU A 70 3.63 -7.28 0.11
CA LEU A 70 4.52 -6.17 -0.17
C LEU A 70 3.87 -4.86 0.32
N PHE A 71 4.65 -4.02 0.97
CA PHE A 71 4.28 -2.71 1.47
C PHE A 71 5.21 -1.68 0.86
N CYS A 72 4.65 -0.66 0.20
CA CYS A 72 5.42 0.45 -0.33
C CYS A 72 4.81 1.79 0.04
N ALA A 73 5.67 2.75 0.35
CA ALA A 73 5.26 4.13 0.47
C ALA A 73 4.95 4.70 -0.92
N ASP A 74 3.88 5.48 -1.02
CA ASP A 74 3.48 6.16 -2.25
C ASP A 74 4.52 7.20 -2.75
N THR A 75 5.46 7.62 -1.90
CA THR A 75 6.63 8.44 -2.26
C THR A 75 7.51 7.78 -3.33
N LEU A 76 7.56 6.45 -3.38
CA LEU A 76 8.32 5.71 -4.39
C LEU A 76 7.72 5.77 -5.80
N ILE A 77 6.45 6.13 -5.89
CA ILE A 77 5.69 6.17 -7.14
C ILE A 77 5.64 7.62 -7.68
N ARG A 78 5.61 8.61 -6.78
CA ARG A 78 5.47 10.03 -7.13
C ARG A 78 6.82 10.70 -7.43
N GLY A 79 6.90 11.41 -8.56
CA GLY A 79 7.98 12.37 -8.82
C GLY A 79 9.38 11.78 -9.01
N VAL A 80 9.50 10.47 -9.24
CA VAL A 80 10.77 9.78 -9.46
C VAL A 80 11.19 9.82 -10.93
N SER A 81 12.50 9.66 -11.20
CA SER A 81 13.03 9.55 -12.56
C SER A 81 12.43 8.34 -13.30
N THR A 82 12.39 8.39 -14.63
CA THR A 82 11.88 7.30 -15.48
C THR A 82 12.52 5.96 -15.16
N ASP A 83 13.84 5.93 -14.94
CA ASP A 83 14.57 4.69 -14.62
C ASP A 83 14.16 4.09 -13.27
N LYS A 84 13.97 4.93 -12.24
CA LYS A 84 13.50 4.47 -10.92
C LYS A 84 12.07 3.96 -11.01
N LYS A 85 11.22 4.64 -11.79
CA LYS A 85 9.83 4.23 -12.02
C LYS A 85 9.76 2.83 -12.63
N LEU A 86 10.52 2.59 -13.71
CA LEU A 86 10.58 1.28 -14.37
C LEU A 86 11.05 0.17 -13.42
N ARG A 87 12.04 0.45 -12.56
CA ARG A 87 12.52 -0.53 -11.56
C ARG A 87 11.44 -0.91 -10.56
N ILE A 88 10.68 0.08 -10.05
CA ILE A 88 9.58 -0.18 -9.12
C ILE A 88 8.42 -0.90 -9.82
N GLU A 89 8.04 -0.48 -11.02
CA GLU A 89 7.00 -1.17 -11.81
C GLU A 89 7.35 -2.63 -12.06
N ASN A 90 8.60 -2.93 -12.47
CA ASN A 90 9.05 -4.31 -12.65
C ASN A 90 8.99 -5.13 -11.35
N LEU A 91 9.35 -4.52 -10.22
CA LEU A 91 9.27 -5.17 -8.92
C LEU A 91 7.82 -5.50 -8.53
N LEU A 92 6.91 -4.54 -8.71
CA LEU A 92 5.49 -4.72 -8.43
C LEU A 92 4.91 -5.83 -9.33
N ASN A 93 5.23 -5.84 -10.62
CA ASN A 93 4.80 -6.88 -11.55
C ASN A 93 5.27 -8.29 -11.11
N LEU A 94 6.54 -8.44 -10.74
CA LEU A 94 7.07 -9.73 -10.22
C LEU A 94 6.31 -10.19 -8.97
N ALA A 95 6.04 -9.26 -8.05
CA ALA A 95 5.26 -9.56 -6.85
C ALA A 95 3.82 -10.00 -7.20
N GLU A 96 3.14 -9.31 -8.13
CA GLU A 96 1.80 -9.69 -8.60
C GLU A 96 1.77 -11.07 -9.28
N GLU A 97 2.74 -11.36 -10.15
CA GLU A 97 2.88 -12.66 -10.83
C GLU A 97 3.01 -13.81 -9.83
N SER A 98 3.71 -13.57 -8.71
CA SER A 98 3.83 -14.53 -7.60
C SER A 98 2.61 -14.57 -6.66
N ARG A 99 1.55 -13.82 -6.97
CA ARG A 99 0.32 -13.64 -6.16
C ARG A 99 0.59 -13.05 -4.78
N ALA A 100 1.55 -12.14 -4.66
CA ALA A 100 1.72 -11.34 -3.46
C ALA A 100 0.59 -10.31 -3.33
N SER A 101 0.18 -9.99 -2.09
CA SER A 101 -0.67 -8.82 -1.86
C SER A 101 0.18 -7.56 -1.89
N ILE A 102 -0.27 -6.50 -2.56
CA ILE A 102 0.47 -5.23 -2.64
C ILE A 102 -0.31 -4.15 -1.90
N ASN A 103 0.37 -3.46 -1.00
CA ASN A 103 -0.20 -2.45 -0.10
C ASN A 103 0.55 -1.14 -0.29
N ILE A 104 -0.07 -0.20 -0.99
CA ILE A 104 0.46 1.16 -1.14
C ILE A 104 -0.05 2.01 0.03
N LEU A 105 0.88 2.51 0.84
CA LEU A 105 0.60 3.32 2.02
C LEU A 105 0.82 4.80 1.72
N SER A 106 -0.10 5.63 2.21
CA SER A 106 0.02 7.08 2.03
C SER A 106 1.02 7.67 3.01
N SER A 107 2.01 8.41 2.51
CA SER A 107 2.93 9.19 3.34
C SER A 107 2.24 10.27 4.19
N GLU A 108 0.97 10.58 3.91
CA GLU A 108 0.15 11.50 4.72
C GLU A 108 -0.43 10.84 5.98
N HIS A 109 -0.19 9.55 6.18
CA HIS A 109 -0.66 8.78 7.32
C HIS A 109 0.51 8.15 8.07
N ILE A 110 0.31 7.90 9.37
CA ILE A 110 1.35 7.33 10.23
C ILE A 110 1.87 5.98 9.72
N THR A 111 1.01 5.17 9.12
CA THR A 111 1.37 3.87 8.52
C THR A 111 2.35 4.03 7.37
N GLY A 112 2.16 5.05 6.51
CA GLY A 112 3.12 5.38 5.46
C GLY A 112 4.44 5.90 6.02
N GLN A 113 4.39 6.78 7.03
CA GLN A 113 5.61 7.28 7.67
C GLN A 113 6.43 6.15 8.31
N GLN A 114 5.77 5.19 8.97
CA GLN A 114 6.45 4.03 9.56
C GLN A 114 7.14 3.16 8.52
N ILE A 115 6.54 2.96 7.34
CA ILE A 115 7.21 2.24 6.23
C ILE A 115 8.36 3.06 5.65
N ILE A 116 8.20 4.38 5.52
CA ILE A 116 9.29 5.26 5.09
C ILE A 116 10.48 5.12 6.04
N ASP A 117 10.26 5.19 7.35
CA ASP A 117 11.29 5.06 8.37
C ASP A 117 11.98 3.69 8.36
N LEU A 118 11.27 2.64 7.92
CA LEU A 118 11.84 1.31 7.72
C LEU A 118 12.64 1.15 6.41
N GLY A 119 12.46 2.04 5.43
CA GLY A 119 13.17 1.96 4.14
C GLY A 119 12.27 2.08 2.89
N GLU A 120 11.07 2.63 3.04
CA GLU A 120 10.04 2.87 2.00
C GLU A 120 9.45 1.62 1.34
N LEU A 121 10.09 0.47 1.50
CA LEU A 121 9.77 -0.82 0.90
C LEU A 121 9.98 -1.91 1.96
N VAL A 122 8.94 -2.65 2.29
CA VAL A 122 8.99 -3.76 3.27
C VAL A 122 8.13 -4.92 2.77
N ALA A 123 8.57 -6.15 2.97
CA ALA A 123 7.81 -7.34 2.63
C ALA A 123 7.75 -8.35 3.78
N ILE A 124 6.57 -8.96 3.93
CA ILE A 124 6.41 -10.21 4.69
C ILE A 124 6.58 -11.36 3.71
N LEU A 125 7.42 -12.33 4.09
CA LEU A 125 7.78 -13.46 3.25
C LEU A 125 6.96 -14.71 3.58
N ARG A 126 6.80 -15.58 2.59
CA ARG A 126 6.19 -16.91 2.71
C ARG A 126 7.12 -17.89 3.44
N TYR A 127 8.43 -17.70 3.29
CA TYR A 127 9.50 -18.52 3.83
C TYR A 127 10.78 -17.69 3.94
N LYS A 128 11.75 -18.17 4.73
CA LYS A 128 13.04 -17.49 4.99
C LYS A 128 13.99 -17.59 3.78
N ILE A 129 14.80 -16.55 3.52
CA ILE A 129 15.70 -16.40 2.34
C ILE A 129 17.10 -15.88 2.68
#